data_AF-A0A3N4UAC7-F1
#
_entry.id   AF-A0A3N4UAC7-F1
#
_cell.length_a   1.000
_cell.length_b   1.000
_cell.length_c   1.000
_cell.angle_alpha   90.00
_cell.angle_beta   90.00
_cell.angle_gamma   90.00
#
_symmetry.space_group_name_H-M   'P 1'
#
loop_
_entity.id
_entity.type
_entity.pdbx_description
1 polymer ?
#
loop_
_entity_poly.entity_id
_entity_poly.type
_entity_poly.pdbx_seq_one_letter_code
_entity_poly.pdbx_strand_id
1 'polypeptide(L)'
;MRKGSTTPPWKLDPNIFMPTKIPHCLSVVRKHGPLLSDQVVFPLAHIWDEVVHRITLELMGLATSAEFEPHINMRGEMTLELARLQIWLGEGVVERRINNRPLNTINPDVEREACLGPNGVEIISGTARMAYDHIWKKITDERWKPKSAKALEREKTPRKTKLAVKPVGKNHFIPKSFLKTNWATNDKILRWRPTDKGWTSFSRNFGQWGYRKGLYSDELEAYFSLLEGDATQPIQMLLDMRPLNDPQRSSFVGFLIIQMLRNPDFIEGSQKALAPVIAESGHGDDPTMARRAYETLFQNNELYDRFARPIMWSRWAIVKSEKPVFVLPDRFSVNRDLGDGLRVIVPLTPRACFVTLLDREEEKDIIPHHLPADQSLARRISATLIEGAGSEFVSHLDFVPDQTKAVELEDLLNDIADAITVRVRERG
;
A
#
# COMPACT_ATOMS: atom_id res chain seq x y z
N MET A 1 -23.70 39.65 -12.49
CA MET A 1 -22.93 39.33 -11.27
C MET A 1 -23.84 38.62 -10.27
N ARG A 2 -23.87 37.28 -10.28
CA ARG A 2 -24.50 36.50 -9.21
C ARG A 2 -23.40 36.18 -8.19
N LYS A 3 -23.56 36.64 -6.95
CA LYS A 3 -22.71 36.23 -5.83
C LYS A 3 -22.96 34.74 -5.60
N GLY A 4 -22.06 33.90 -6.12
CA GLY A 4 -22.00 32.47 -5.80
C GLY A 4 -21.69 32.31 -4.32
N SER A 5 -22.39 31.41 -3.65
CA SER A 5 -22.22 31.18 -2.21
C SER A 5 -20.78 30.73 -1.93
N THR A 6 -20.15 31.39 -0.96
CA THR A 6 -18.77 31.14 -0.52
C THR A 6 -18.72 30.03 0.53
N THR A 7 -19.52 28.98 0.36
CA THR A 7 -19.51 27.84 1.28
C THR A 7 -18.44 26.87 0.77
N PRO A 8 -17.35 26.63 1.53
CA PRO A 8 -16.36 25.63 1.16
C PRO A 8 -17.05 24.26 1.01
N PRO A 9 -16.62 23.40 0.07
CA PRO A 9 -17.29 22.13 -0.24
C PRO A 9 -17.33 21.13 0.94
N TRP A 10 -16.60 21.36 2.02
CA TRP A 10 -16.62 20.55 3.25
C TRP A 10 -17.54 21.07 4.36
N LYS A 11 -18.22 22.21 4.19
CA LYS A 11 -19.34 22.60 5.06
C LYS A 11 -20.61 21.90 4.59
N LEU A 12 -20.64 20.58 4.76
CA LEU A 12 -21.91 19.85 4.81
C LEU A 12 -22.72 20.46 5.96
N ASP A 13 -24.01 20.72 5.74
CA ASP A 13 -24.91 21.07 6.82
C ASP A 13 -24.84 19.94 7.87
N PRO A 14 -24.40 20.22 9.11
CA PRO A 14 -24.26 19.19 10.14
C PRO A 14 -25.60 18.52 10.49
N ASN A 15 -26.72 19.05 10.00
CA ASN A 15 -28.05 18.47 10.16
C ASN A 15 -28.46 17.51 9.04
N ILE A 16 -27.68 17.36 7.97
CA ILE A 16 -28.02 16.48 6.85
C ILE A 16 -27.23 15.17 6.97
N PHE A 17 -27.80 14.22 7.70
CA PHE A 17 -27.40 12.81 7.57
C PHE A 17 -27.99 12.26 6.27
N MET A 18 -27.13 11.86 5.34
CA MET A 18 -27.54 11.08 4.17
C MET A 18 -27.31 9.60 4.48
N PRO A 19 -28.37 8.79 4.67
CA PRO A 19 -28.20 7.37 4.92
C PRO A 19 -27.45 6.74 3.75
N THR A 20 -26.40 6.00 4.04
CA THR A 20 -25.78 5.10 3.06
C THR A 20 -26.81 4.04 2.68
N LYS A 21 -26.70 3.45 1.48
CA LYS A 21 -27.60 2.37 1.06
C LYS A 21 -27.46 1.13 1.96
N ILE A 22 -26.26 0.91 2.49
CA ILE A 22 -25.97 -0.12 3.51
C ILE A 22 -25.40 0.59 4.75
N PRO A 23 -26.10 0.57 5.91
CA PRO A 23 -25.59 1.19 7.13
C PRO A 23 -24.37 0.45 7.69
N HIS A 24 -23.38 1.18 8.18
CA HIS A 24 -22.13 0.67 8.74
C HIS A 24 -22.36 -0.21 9.98
N CYS A 25 -23.30 0.19 10.85
CA CYS A 25 -23.68 -0.56 12.05
C CYS A 25 -24.39 -1.88 11.71
N LEU A 26 -24.90 -2.07 10.48
CA LEU A 26 -25.71 -3.24 10.10
C LEU A 26 -25.03 -4.57 10.42
N SER A 27 -23.71 -4.67 10.18
CA SER A 27 -22.95 -5.87 10.45
C SER A 27 -22.96 -6.24 11.95
N VAL A 28 -22.89 -5.23 12.83
CA VAL A 28 -22.96 -5.41 14.28
C VAL A 28 -24.38 -5.77 14.69
N VAL A 29 -25.41 -5.06 14.17
CA VAL A 29 -26.82 -5.37 14.45
C VAL A 29 -27.14 -6.83 14.07
N ARG A 30 -26.70 -7.29 12.90
CA ARG A 30 -26.92 -8.67 12.43
C ARG A 30 -26.24 -9.72 13.29
N LYS A 31 -25.13 -9.42 13.98
CA LYS A 31 -24.53 -10.36 14.95
C LYS A 31 -25.49 -10.65 16.11
N HIS A 32 -26.30 -9.66 16.52
CA HIS A 32 -27.26 -9.80 17.62
C HIS A 32 -28.64 -10.33 17.18
N GLY A 33 -28.94 -10.33 15.88
CA GLY A 33 -30.17 -10.89 15.33
C GLY A 33 -29.99 -11.52 13.95
N PRO A 34 -29.26 -12.65 13.83
CA PRO A 34 -28.89 -13.22 12.53
C PRO A 34 -30.09 -13.68 11.68
N LEU A 35 -31.21 -13.99 12.32
CA LEU A 35 -32.43 -14.51 11.70
C LEU A 35 -33.51 -13.44 11.50
N LEU A 36 -33.26 -12.19 11.91
CA LEU A 36 -34.23 -11.11 11.77
C LEU A 36 -34.25 -10.57 10.34
N SER A 37 -35.44 -10.26 9.85
CA SER A 37 -35.62 -9.68 8.52
C SER A 37 -35.00 -8.29 8.41
N ASP A 38 -34.61 -7.92 7.20
CA ASP A 38 -34.07 -6.59 6.89
C ASP A 38 -34.98 -5.43 7.31
N GLN A 39 -36.30 -5.63 7.28
CA GLN A 39 -37.28 -4.66 7.74
C GLN A 39 -37.12 -4.27 9.23
N VAL A 40 -36.52 -5.15 10.05
CA VAL A 40 -36.28 -4.89 11.48
C VAL A 40 -34.88 -4.32 11.69
N VAL A 41 -33.87 -4.86 11.03
CA VAL A 41 -32.47 -4.50 11.30
C VAL A 41 -32.02 -3.23 10.59
N PHE A 42 -32.53 -2.93 9.39
CA PHE A 42 -32.12 -1.73 8.63
C PHE A 42 -32.51 -0.42 9.32
N PRO A 43 -33.78 -0.22 9.77
CA PRO A 43 -34.17 1.03 10.43
C PRO A 43 -33.33 1.33 11.67
N LEU A 44 -33.09 0.31 12.52
CA LEU A 44 -32.25 0.44 13.71
C LEU A 44 -30.80 0.75 13.36
N ALA A 45 -30.23 0.06 12.38
CA ALA A 45 -28.88 0.30 11.91
C ALA A 45 -28.69 1.72 11.37
N HIS A 46 -29.67 2.28 10.64
CA HIS A 46 -29.62 3.67 10.18
C HIS A 46 -29.67 4.69 11.32
N ILE A 47 -30.53 4.47 12.32
CA ILE A 47 -30.62 5.37 13.49
C ILE A 47 -29.27 5.38 14.22
N TRP A 48 -28.68 4.22 14.45
CA TRP A 48 -27.41 4.11 15.17
C TRP A 48 -26.21 4.62 14.35
N ASP A 49 -26.22 4.47 13.03
CA ASP A 49 -25.27 5.14 12.14
C ASP A 49 -25.37 6.67 12.25
N GLU A 50 -26.58 7.21 12.29
CA GLU A 50 -26.78 8.65 12.45
C GLU A 50 -26.21 9.14 13.79
N VAL A 51 -26.36 8.37 14.87
CA VAL A 51 -25.72 8.66 16.16
C VAL A 51 -24.20 8.68 16.03
N VAL A 52 -23.59 7.65 15.43
CA VAL A 52 -22.13 7.59 15.21
C VAL A 52 -21.65 8.76 14.35
N HIS A 53 -22.40 9.10 13.31
CA HIS A 53 -22.11 10.24 12.44
C HIS A 53 -22.11 11.56 13.22
N ARG A 54 -23.14 11.83 14.04
CA ARG A 54 -23.22 13.04 14.86
C ARG A 54 -22.11 13.12 15.92
N ILE A 55 -21.79 12.00 16.58
CA ILE A 55 -20.63 11.92 17.49
C ILE A 55 -19.35 12.29 16.75
N THR A 56 -19.18 11.77 15.54
CA THR A 56 -17.99 12.03 14.72
C THR A 56 -17.91 13.51 14.31
N LEU A 57 -19.01 14.11 13.85
CA LEU A 57 -19.05 15.52 13.48
C LEU A 57 -18.69 16.43 14.65
N GLU A 58 -19.24 16.16 15.84
CA GLU A 58 -18.95 16.97 17.02
C GLU A 58 -17.49 16.80 17.47
N LEU A 59 -16.96 15.58 17.44
CA LEU A 59 -15.55 15.31 17.70
C LEU A 59 -14.63 16.05 16.70
N MET A 60 -14.97 16.06 15.41
CA MET A 60 -14.24 16.82 14.39
C MET A 60 -14.34 18.33 14.63
N GLY A 61 -15.48 18.83 15.13
CA GLY A 61 -15.64 20.21 15.56
C GLY A 61 -14.67 20.59 16.67
N LEU A 62 -14.54 19.73 17.69
CA LEU A 62 -13.55 19.89 18.76
C LEU A 62 -12.11 19.84 18.22
N ALA A 63 -11.81 18.91 17.31
CA ALA A 63 -10.48 18.78 16.72
C ALA A 63 -10.08 19.96 15.82
N THR A 64 -11.02 20.53 15.06
CA THR A 64 -10.77 21.70 14.20
C THR A 64 -10.45 22.96 15.02
N SER A 65 -10.97 23.02 16.26
CA SER A 65 -10.63 24.10 17.20
C SER A 65 -9.24 23.94 17.85
N ALA A 66 -8.59 22.79 17.69
CA ALA A 66 -7.26 22.53 18.21
C ALA A 66 -6.19 23.01 17.21
N GLU A 67 -5.24 23.83 17.67
CA GLU A 67 -4.12 24.38 16.89
C GLU A 67 -3.08 23.31 16.52
N PHE A 68 -3.43 22.36 15.65
CA PHE A 68 -2.46 21.42 15.08
C PHE A 68 -2.54 21.37 13.56
N GLU A 69 -1.54 21.94 12.91
CA GLU A 69 -1.32 21.82 11.48
C GLU A 69 -0.10 20.91 11.23
N PRO A 70 -0.27 19.78 10.54
CA PRO A 70 0.82 18.85 10.33
C PRO A 70 1.77 19.29 9.21
N HIS A 71 3.08 19.25 9.47
CA HIS A 71 4.14 19.58 8.52
C HIS A 71 4.28 18.56 7.38
N ILE A 72 3.90 17.31 7.65
CA ILE A 72 3.88 16.23 6.66
C ILE A 72 2.44 15.80 6.41
N ASN A 73 2.15 15.36 5.19
CA ASN A 73 0.82 14.86 4.87
C ASN A 73 0.52 13.57 5.68
N MET A 74 -0.44 13.66 6.59
CA MET A 74 -0.92 12.54 7.42
C MET A 74 -2.39 12.20 7.15
N ARG A 75 -2.98 12.72 6.06
CA ARG A 75 -4.40 12.55 5.74
C ARG A 75 -4.83 11.08 5.78
N GLY A 76 -4.06 10.19 5.17
CA GLY A 76 -4.35 8.74 5.15
C GLY A 76 -4.32 8.13 6.56
N GLU A 77 -3.29 8.46 7.36
CA GLU A 77 -3.16 7.96 8.74
C GLU A 77 -4.31 8.47 9.62
N MET A 78 -4.67 9.74 9.52
CA MET A 78 -5.80 10.34 10.24
C MET A 78 -7.14 9.72 9.82
N THR A 79 -7.33 9.49 8.51
CA THR A 79 -8.53 8.83 7.96
C THR A 79 -8.66 7.40 8.50
N LEU A 80 -7.55 6.65 8.56
CA LEU A 80 -7.56 5.29 9.11
C LEU A 80 -7.92 5.26 10.59
N GLU A 81 -7.34 6.15 11.41
CA GLU A 81 -7.68 6.20 12.83
C GLU A 81 -9.12 6.68 13.07
N LEU A 82 -9.64 7.60 12.22
CA LEU A 82 -11.04 8.01 12.26
C LEU A 82 -11.98 6.84 11.91
N ALA A 83 -11.67 6.08 10.86
CA ALA A 83 -12.47 4.91 10.47
C ALA A 83 -12.49 3.84 11.58
N ARG A 84 -11.35 3.59 12.24
CA ARG A 84 -11.29 2.70 13.41
C ARG A 84 -12.14 3.19 14.57
N LEU A 85 -12.07 4.50 14.85
CA LEU A 85 -12.88 5.11 15.89
C LEU A 85 -14.37 4.99 15.59
N GLN A 86 -14.79 5.22 14.35
CA GLN A 86 -16.18 5.05 13.93
C GLN A 86 -16.68 3.60 14.08
N ILE A 87 -15.85 2.61 13.74
CA ILE A 87 -16.18 1.19 13.97
C ILE A 87 -16.36 0.91 15.46
N TRP A 88 -15.40 1.35 16.28
CA TRP A 88 -15.46 1.17 17.74
C TRP A 88 -16.67 1.87 18.37
N LEU A 89 -16.99 3.09 17.92
CA LEU A 89 -18.19 3.82 18.34
C LEU A 89 -19.46 3.07 17.91
N GLY A 90 -19.51 2.56 16.68
CA GLY A 90 -20.64 1.78 16.18
C GLY A 90 -20.90 0.53 17.01
N GLU A 91 -19.86 -0.23 17.34
CA GLU A 91 -19.97 -1.38 18.24
C GLU A 91 -20.51 -0.96 19.62
N GLY A 92 -19.91 0.07 20.23
CA GLY A 92 -20.33 0.56 21.54
C GLY A 92 -21.75 1.14 21.58
N VAL A 93 -22.19 1.82 20.51
CA VAL A 93 -23.56 2.32 20.37
C VAL A 93 -24.54 1.14 20.29
N VAL A 94 -24.30 0.19 19.39
CA VAL A 94 -25.19 -0.97 19.20
C VAL A 94 -25.30 -1.78 20.51
N GLU A 95 -24.20 -2.10 21.15
CA GLU A 95 -24.18 -2.88 22.40
C GLU A 95 -24.98 -2.17 23.52
N ARG A 96 -24.75 -0.87 23.72
CA ARG A 96 -25.47 -0.08 24.73
C ARG A 96 -26.95 0.06 24.43
N ARG A 97 -27.34 0.18 23.16
CA ARG A 97 -28.74 0.36 22.78
C ARG A 97 -29.51 -0.96 22.80
N ILE A 98 -28.88 -2.08 22.50
CA ILE A 98 -29.49 -3.40 22.69
C ILE A 98 -29.71 -3.65 24.17
N ASN A 99 -28.69 -3.50 25.03
CA ASN A 99 -28.78 -3.70 26.48
C ASN A 99 -29.57 -4.96 26.89
N ASN A 100 -29.25 -6.10 26.28
CA ASN A 100 -29.94 -7.40 26.44
C ASN A 100 -31.42 -7.44 26.03
N ARG A 101 -31.94 -6.42 25.35
CA ARG A 101 -33.29 -6.42 24.78
C ARG A 101 -33.29 -7.14 23.42
N PRO A 102 -34.31 -7.96 23.11
CA PRO A 102 -34.46 -8.53 21.77
C PRO A 102 -34.66 -7.43 20.73
N LEU A 103 -33.90 -7.45 19.63
CA LEU A 103 -33.97 -6.42 18.58
C LEU A 103 -35.38 -6.21 18.00
N ASN A 104 -36.19 -7.26 17.89
CA ASN A 104 -37.57 -7.21 17.41
C ASN A 104 -38.54 -6.49 18.37
N THR A 105 -38.11 -6.17 19.59
CA THR A 105 -38.90 -5.41 20.57
C THR A 105 -38.61 -3.91 20.53
N ILE A 106 -37.58 -3.49 19.79
CA ILE A 106 -37.18 -2.08 19.70
C ILE A 106 -38.03 -1.41 18.61
N ASN A 107 -38.90 -0.49 19.02
CA ASN A 107 -39.66 0.34 18.10
C ASN A 107 -38.73 1.42 17.48
N PRO A 108 -38.59 1.49 16.14
CA PRO A 108 -37.68 2.44 15.49
C PRO A 108 -37.97 3.92 15.78
N ASP A 109 -39.25 4.32 15.87
CA ASP A 109 -39.61 5.72 16.10
C ASP A 109 -39.27 6.16 17.53
N VAL A 110 -39.58 5.30 18.51
CA VAL A 110 -39.21 5.52 19.92
C VAL A 110 -37.69 5.53 20.07
N GLU A 111 -37.00 4.63 19.39
CA GLU A 111 -35.54 4.55 19.41
C GLU A 111 -34.90 5.81 18.80
N ARG A 112 -35.46 6.30 17.68
CA ARG A 112 -35.01 7.54 17.03
C ARG A 112 -35.13 8.74 17.96
N GLU A 113 -36.27 8.93 18.60
CA GLU A 113 -36.47 10.01 19.56
C GLU A 113 -35.54 9.87 20.77
N ALA A 114 -35.38 8.66 21.30
CA ALA A 114 -34.48 8.41 22.43
C ALA A 114 -32.98 8.59 22.08
N CYS A 115 -32.60 8.42 20.82
CA CYS A 115 -31.22 8.60 20.33
C CYS A 115 -30.90 10.03 19.88
N LEU A 116 -31.87 10.70 19.26
CA LEU A 116 -31.66 11.96 18.54
C LEU A 116 -32.46 13.15 19.09
N GLY A 117 -33.36 12.90 20.06
CA GLY A 117 -34.03 13.94 20.83
C GLY A 117 -33.08 14.61 21.85
N PRO A 118 -33.57 15.55 22.67
CA PRO A 118 -32.74 16.42 23.52
C PRO A 118 -31.74 15.65 24.41
N ASN A 119 -32.20 14.61 25.11
CA ASN A 119 -31.33 13.78 25.95
C ASN A 119 -30.29 12.99 25.13
N GLY A 120 -30.70 12.53 23.94
CA GLY A 120 -29.81 11.82 23.03
C GLY A 120 -28.68 12.71 22.52
N VAL A 121 -28.98 13.97 22.19
CA VAL A 121 -27.99 14.98 21.80
C VAL A 121 -26.98 15.23 22.91
N GLU A 122 -27.41 15.35 24.18
CA GLU A 122 -26.47 15.51 25.31
C GLU A 122 -25.51 14.32 25.46
N ILE A 123 -26.02 13.09 25.28
CA ILE A 123 -25.20 11.87 25.32
C ILE A 123 -24.21 11.84 24.14
N ILE A 124 -24.66 12.23 22.94
CA ILE A 124 -23.80 12.36 21.75
C ILE A 124 -22.65 13.31 22.04
N SER A 125 -22.94 14.50 22.56
CA SER A 125 -21.94 15.53 22.89
C SER A 125 -20.96 15.08 23.97
N GLY A 126 -21.47 14.44 25.03
CA GLY A 126 -20.62 13.85 26.08
C GLY A 126 -19.69 12.77 25.53
N THR A 127 -20.21 11.89 24.67
CA THR A 127 -19.42 10.82 24.04
C THR A 127 -18.37 11.38 23.08
N ALA A 128 -18.72 12.38 22.27
CA ALA A 128 -17.81 13.06 21.37
C ALA A 128 -16.65 13.72 22.14
N ARG A 129 -16.93 14.39 23.25
CA ARG A 129 -15.91 14.98 24.11
C ARG A 129 -14.98 13.94 24.73
N MET A 130 -15.53 12.84 25.27
CA MET A 130 -14.70 11.76 25.81
C MET A 130 -13.79 11.13 24.75
N ALA A 131 -14.33 10.86 23.56
CA ALA A 131 -13.55 10.30 22.46
C ALA A 131 -12.48 11.30 21.96
N TYR A 132 -12.79 12.60 21.94
CA TYR A 132 -11.80 13.64 21.67
C TYR A 132 -10.68 13.63 22.72
N ASP A 133 -11.00 13.80 23.99
CA ASP A 133 -10.01 14.00 25.06
C ASP A 133 -9.13 12.77 25.29
N HIS A 134 -9.69 11.57 25.23
CA HIS A 134 -8.98 10.34 25.59
C HIS A 134 -8.38 9.58 24.41
N ILE A 135 -8.90 9.78 23.19
CA ILE A 135 -8.45 9.05 22.00
C ILE A 135 -7.82 10.02 21.00
N TRP A 136 -8.59 10.96 20.45
CA TRP A 136 -8.14 11.78 19.33
C TRP A 136 -7.01 12.74 19.72
N LYS A 137 -7.18 13.46 20.82
CA LYS A 137 -6.18 14.38 21.38
C LYS A 137 -4.90 13.64 21.76
N LYS A 138 -5.03 12.47 22.39
CA LYS A 138 -3.91 11.62 22.75
C LYS A 138 -3.10 11.19 21.53
N ILE A 139 -3.75 10.71 20.46
CA ILE A 139 -3.08 10.36 19.21
C ILE A 139 -2.40 11.59 18.60
N THR A 140 -3.08 12.74 18.61
CA THR A 140 -2.53 13.99 18.08
C THR A 140 -1.25 14.40 18.82
N ASP A 141 -1.28 14.39 20.15
CA ASP A 141 -0.19 14.86 21.00
C ASP A 141 0.98 13.87 21.09
N GLU A 142 0.70 12.57 21.18
CA GLU A 142 1.72 11.54 21.40
C GLU A 142 2.31 10.98 20.09
N ARG A 143 1.60 11.09 18.96
CA ARG A 143 2.01 10.47 17.69
C ARG A 143 2.20 11.48 16.57
N TRP A 144 1.19 12.29 16.27
CA TRP A 144 1.22 13.17 15.10
C TRP A 144 2.09 14.41 15.27
N LYS A 145 1.97 15.12 16.40
CA LYS A 145 2.83 16.28 16.73
C LYS A 145 4.32 15.92 16.75
N PRO A 146 4.76 14.85 17.43
CA PRO A 146 6.18 14.45 17.43
C PRO A 146 6.70 14.07 16.04
N LYS A 147 5.87 13.39 15.23
CA LYS A 147 6.22 12.99 13.87
C LYS A 147 6.43 14.20 12.96
N SER A 148 5.52 15.18 13.03
CA SER A 148 5.61 16.47 12.33
C SER A 148 6.85 17.27 12.77
N ALA A 149 7.07 17.42 14.08
CA ALA A 149 8.22 18.14 14.63
C ALA A 149 9.56 17.52 14.22
N LYS A 150 9.65 16.18 14.24
CA LYS A 150 10.85 15.45 13.82
C LYS A 150 11.14 15.58 12.33
N ALA A 151 10.10 15.68 11.49
CA ALA A 151 10.28 15.95 10.07
C ALA A 151 10.86 17.35 9.85
N LEU A 152 10.30 18.36 10.51
CA LEU A 152 10.79 19.73 10.47
C LEU A 152 12.24 19.86 11.01
N GLU A 153 12.58 19.16 12.08
CA GLU A 153 13.94 19.09 12.63
C GLU A 153 14.93 18.54 11.60
N ARG A 154 14.55 17.47 10.88
CA ARG A 154 15.38 16.84 9.85
C ARG A 154 15.60 17.72 8.63
N GLU A 155 14.61 18.53 8.26
CA GLU A 155 14.75 19.51 7.17
C GLU A 155 15.69 20.66 7.56
N LYS A 156 15.59 21.15 8.80
CA LYS A 156 16.47 22.20 9.32
C LYS A 156 17.92 21.72 9.49
N THR A 157 18.10 20.47 9.92
CA THR A 157 19.41 19.89 10.20
C THR A 157 19.56 18.55 9.49
N PRO A 158 19.77 18.55 8.16
CA PRO A 158 19.90 17.31 7.40
C PRO A 158 21.11 16.52 7.90
N ARG A 159 20.87 15.30 8.37
CA ARG A 159 21.95 14.40 8.80
C ARG A 159 22.75 13.97 7.58
N LYS A 160 24.08 14.13 7.64
CA LYS A 160 24.96 13.51 6.65
C LYS A 160 24.89 11.99 6.80
N THR A 161 24.25 11.33 5.84
CA THR A 161 24.24 9.87 5.78
C THR A 161 25.66 9.38 5.51
N LYS A 162 26.21 8.58 6.43
CA LYS A 162 27.52 7.94 6.26
C LYS A 162 27.32 6.60 5.57
N LEU A 163 27.93 6.44 4.39
CA LEU A 163 28.01 5.15 3.72
C LEU A 163 29.03 4.26 4.41
N ALA A 164 28.59 3.11 4.91
CA ALA A 164 29.45 2.10 5.50
C ALA A 164 29.89 1.10 4.40
N VAL A 165 30.86 1.50 3.59
CA VAL A 165 31.35 0.68 2.47
C VAL A 165 32.11 -0.53 3.00
N LYS A 166 31.69 -1.73 2.60
CA LYS A 166 32.33 -2.99 2.95
C LYS A 166 32.65 -3.77 1.66
N PRO A 167 33.85 -4.35 1.53
CA PRO A 167 34.19 -5.17 0.38
C PRO A 167 33.22 -6.36 0.23
N VAL A 168 32.57 -6.47 -0.92
CA VAL A 168 31.68 -7.59 -1.26
C VAL A 168 32.19 -8.31 -2.51
N GLY A 169 32.68 -9.55 -2.34
CA GLY A 169 33.16 -10.36 -3.46
C GLY A 169 32.06 -10.80 -4.44
N LYS A 170 30.79 -10.69 -4.05
CA LYS A 170 29.60 -10.95 -4.89
C LYS A 170 28.49 -9.99 -4.48
N ASN A 171 27.90 -9.30 -5.44
CA ASN A 171 26.72 -8.46 -5.26
C ASN A 171 25.45 -9.31 -5.28
N HIS A 172 24.40 -8.82 -4.63
CA HIS A 172 23.10 -9.49 -4.62
C HIS A 172 22.02 -8.59 -5.23
N PHE A 173 21.41 -9.01 -6.35
CA PHE A 173 20.50 -8.15 -7.13
C PHE A 173 19.05 -8.07 -6.60
N ILE A 174 18.72 -8.85 -5.56
CA ILE A 174 17.50 -8.74 -4.74
C ILE A 174 17.88 -8.72 -3.24
N PRO A 175 17.24 -8.00 -2.32
CA PRO A 175 17.83 -7.84 -0.98
C PRO A 175 17.77 -9.16 -0.22
N LYS A 176 18.84 -9.54 0.47
CA LYS A 176 18.83 -10.73 1.34
C LYS A 176 17.82 -10.58 2.46
N SER A 177 17.75 -9.39 3.06
CA SER A 177 16.79 -9.04 4.10
C SER A 177 15.36 -9.21 3.60
N PHE A 178 15.07 -8.71 2.40
CA PHE A 178 13.77 -8.86 1.75
C PHE A 178 13.42 -10.33 1.49
N LEU A 179 14.35 -11.13 0.96
CA LEU A 179 14.13 -12.56 0.74
C LEU A 179 13.90 -13.30 2.07
N LYS A 180 14.75 -13.05 3.06
CA LYS A 180 14.67 -13.69 4.37
C LYS A 180 13.35 -13.39 5.06
N THR A 181 12.94 -12.13 5.08
CA THR A 181 11.75 -11.67 5.81
C THR A 181 10.46 -12.03 5.09
N ASN A 182 10.42 -11.96 3.75
CA ASN A 182 9.17 -11.99 3.00
C ASN A 182 8.96 -13.25 2.14
N TRP A 183 10.01 -14.00 1.83
CA TRP A 183 9.95 -15.10 0.85
C TRP A 183 10.40 -16.46 1.39
N ALA A 184 11.40 -16.47 2.26
CA ALA A 184 12.00 -17.70 2.74
C ALA A 184 11.13 -18.34 3.84
N THR A 185 10.94 -19.67 3.75
CA THR A 185 10.34 -20.49 4.81
C THR A 185 11.40 -21.44 5.32
N ASN A 186 11.74 -21.37 6.62
CA ASN A 186 12.86 -22.12 7.22
C ASN A 186 14.17 -21.92 6.44
N ASP A 187 14.48 -20.66 6.11
CA ASP A 187 15.63 -20.24 5.29
C ASP A 187 15.67 -20.81 3.86
N LYS A 188 14.59 -21.44 3.39
CA LYS A 188 14.51 -22.08 2.06
C LYS A 188 13.53 -21.40 1.12
N ILE A 189 13.84 -21.51 -0.16
CA ILE A 189 13.02 -21.10 -1.31
C ILE A 189 13.10 -22.17 -2.40
N LEU A 190 12.09 -22.24 -3.27
CA LEU A 190 12.20 -23.01 -4.51
C LEU A 190 12.75 -22.11 -5.61
N ARG A 191 13.86 -22.51 -6.22
CA ARG A 191 14.42 -21.87 -7.41
C ARG A 191 13.94 -22.61 -8.63
N TRP A 192 13.35 -21.88 -9.57
CA TRP A 192 12.84 -22.41 -10.82
C TRP A 192 13.70 -21.95 -11.99
N ARG A 193 13.98 -22.86 -12.92
CA ARG A 193 14.72 -22.58 -14.16
C ARG A 193 14.03 -23.22 -15.37
N PRO A 194 14.09 -22.55 -16.54
CA PRO A 194 13.58 -23.12 -17.77
C PRO A 194 14.47 -24.29 -18.21
N THR A 195 13.84 -25.25 -18.86
CA THR A 195 14.41 -26.45 -19.47
C THR A 195 13.61 -26.77 -20.73
N ASP A 196 14.11 -27.66 -21.58
CA ASP A 196 13.40 -28.07 -22.81
C ASP A 196 12.02 -28.67 -22.55
N LYS A 197 11.75 -29.12 -21.32
CA LYS A 197 10.47 -29.71 -20.89
C LYS A 197 9.58 -28.75 -20.08
N GLY A 198 9.91 -27.45 -20.04
CA GLY A 198 9.24 -26.44 -19.22
C GLY A 198 10.10 -26.04 -18.01
N TRP A 199 9.49 -25.91 -16.83
CA TRP A 199 10.18 -25.43 -15.64
C TRP A 199 10.58 -26.57 -14.70
N THR A 200 11.81 -26.52 -14.16
CA THR A 200 12.26 -27.43 -13.09
C THR A 200 12.61 -26.64 -11.84
N SER A 201 12.35 -27.23 -10.66
CA SER A 201 12.60 -26.57 -9.38
C SER A 201 13.56 -27.34 -8.49
N PHE A 202 14.29 -26.58 -7.68
CA PHE A 202 15.17 -27.12 -6.64
C PHE A 202 15.06 -26.27 -5.38
N SER A 203 14.90 -26.92 -4.23
CA SER A 203 15.00 -26.24 -2.94
C SER A 203 16.43 -25.73 -2.73
N ARG A 204 16.55 -24.46 -2.33
CA ARG A 204 17.82 -23.81 -2.01
C ARG A 204 17.68 -22.97 -0.75
N ASN A 205 18.80 -22.75 -0.06
CA ASN A 205 18.83 -21.71 0.96
C ASN A 205 18.68 -20.35 0.27
N PHE A 206 17.89 -19.43 0.84
CA PHE A 206 17.64 -18.13 0.19
C PHE A 206 18.95 -17.38 -0.10
N GLY A 207 19.92 -17.47 0.81
CA GLY A 207 21.26 -16.90 0.68
C GLY A 207 22.17 -17.56 -0.35
N GLN A 208 21.66 -18.46 -1.20
CA GLN A 208 22.37 -19.04 -2.35
C GLN A 208 21.80 -18.61 -3.70
N TRP A 209 20.69 -17.87 -3.71
CA TRP A 209 20.13 -17.27 -4.92
C TRP A 209 20.52 -15.79 -5.03
N GLY A 210 20.36 -15.17 -6.19
CA GLY A 210 20.51 -13.72 -6.34
C GLY A 210 21.94 -13.15 -6.36
N TYR A 211 22.99 -13.96 -6.18
CA TYR A 211 24.37 -13.47 -6.26
C TYR A 211 24.95 -13.51 -7.67
N ARG A 212 25.71 -12.47 -8.01
CA ARG A 212 26.56 -12.38 -9.20
C ARG A 212 27.86 -11.66 -8.85
N LYS A 213 28.94 -11.97 -9.57
CA LYS A 213 30.24 -11.31 -9.35
C LYS A 213 30.27 -10.00 -10.13
N GLY A 214 30.70 -8.92 -9.48
CA GLY A 214 31.06 -7.68 -10.15
C GLY A 214 29.93 -6.96 -10.89
N LEU A 215 28.69 -7.05 -10.40
CA LEU A 215 27.57 -6.30 -11.01
C LEU A 215 27.78 -4.80 -10.84
N TYR A 216 28.24 -4.37 -9.66
CA TYR A 216 28.48 -2.98 -9.32
C TYR A 216 29.43 -2.88 -8.12
N SER A 217 29.90 -1.67 -7.81
CA SER A 217 30.89 -1.37 -6.78
C SER A 217 30.39 -1.62 -5.35
N ASP A 218 31.33 -1.77 -4.42
CA ASP A 218 31.05 -1.87 -2.98
C ASP A 218 30.36 -0.60 -2.45
N GLU A 219 30.67 0.56 -3.05
CA GLU A 219 30.04 1.83 -2.70
C GLU A 219 28.56 1.84 -3.07
N LEU A 220 28.23 1.36 -4.27
CA LEU A 220 26.84 1.27 -4.70
C LEU A 220 26.06 0.19 -3.91
N GLU A 221 26.71 -0.92 -3.52
CA GLU A 221 26.10 -1.89 -2.59
C GLU A 221 25.76 -1.26 -1.23
N ALA A 222 26.67 -0.44 -0.68
CA ALA A 222 26.41 0.26 0.58
C ALA A 222 25.25 1.27 0.44
N TYR A 223 25.15 1.94 -0.70
CA TYR A 223 24.03 2.84 -1.02
C TYR A 223 22.70 2.07 -1.11
N PHE A 224 22.66 0.95 -1.82
CA PHE A 224 21.46 0.10 -1.90
C PHE A 224 21.03 -0.42 -0.54
N SER A 225 21.98 -0.81 0.32
CA SER A 225 21.69 -1.29 1.67
C SER A 225 20.94 -0.26 2.52
N LEU A 226 21.21 1.04 2.34
CA LEU A 226 20.47 2.11 3.03
C LEU A 226 19.01 2.17 2.56
N LEU A 227 18.79 2.13 1.25
CA LEU A 227 17.45 2.25 0.65
C LEU A 227 16.59 1.04 0.96
N GLU A 228 17.19 -0.15 1.02
CA GLU A 228 16.55 -1.36 1.51
C GLU A 228 16.12 -1.23 2.99
N GLY A 229 16.98 -0.63 3.82
CA GLY A 229 16.67 -0.35 5.22
C GLY A 229 15.48 0.59 5.36
N ASP A 230 15.47 1.69 4.59
CA ASP A 230 14.42 2.70 4.62
C ASP A 230 13.06 2.17 4.13
N ALA A 231 13.04 1.21 3.20
CA ALA A 231 11.82 0.64 2.65
C ALA A 231 11.22 -0.51 3.48
N THR A 232 11.95 -1.06 4.45
CA THR A 232 11.48 -2.20 5.26
C THR A 232 10.15 -1.91 5.96
N GLN A 233 10.04 -0.76 6.64
CA GLN A 233 8.81 -0.37 7.32
C GLN A 233 7.66 -0.02 6.35
N PRO A 234 7.87 0.79 5.29
CA PRO A 234 6.85 1.02 4.27
C PRO A 234 6.27 -0.25 3.65
N ILE A 235 7.10 -1.25 3.32
CA ILE A 235 6.62 -2.54 2.78
C ILE A 235 5.69 -3.22 3.78
N GLN A 236 6.10 -3.32 5.05
CA GLN A 236 5.27 -3.93 6.10
C GLN A 236 3.95 -3.18 6.27
N MET A 237 3.98 -1.85 6.25
CA MET A 237 2.77 -1.02 6.33
C MET A 237 1.80 -1.31 5.19
N LEU A 238 2.27 -1.42 3.95
CA LEU A 238 1.43 -1.78 2.80
C LEU A 238 0.83 -3.19 2.96
N LEU A 239 1.62 -4.16 3.42
CA LEU A 239 1.14 -5.52 3.69
C LEU A 239 0.09 -5.56 4.81
N ASP A 240 0.22 -4.71 5.82
CA ASP A 240 -0.70 -4.54 6.94
C ASP A 240 -1.88 -3.61 6.64
N MET A 241 -2.01 -3.15 5.39
CA MET A 241 -3.10 -2.28 4.95
C MET A 241 -3.11 -0.92 5.67
N ARG A 242 -1.90 -0.39 5.91
CA ARG A 242 -1.67 0.92 6.50
C ARG A 242 -1.21 1.92 5.43
N PRO A 243 -1.77 3.14 5.42
CA PRO A 243 -1.39 4.20 4.49
C PRO A 243 0.04 4.67 4.74
N LEU A 244 0.73 5.07 3.66
CA LEU A 244 2.11 5.57 3.72
C LEU A 244 2.13 7.09 3.60
N ASN A 245 2.72 7.81 4.54
CA ASN A 245 2.95 9.25 4.32
C ASN A 245 3.98 9.51 3.20
N ASP A 246 4.15 10.77 2.79
CA ASP A 246 5.03 11.14 1.69
C ASP A 246 6.48 10.60 1.83
N PRO A 247 7.18 10.75 2.98
CA PRO A 247 8.50 10.14 3.16
C PRO A 247 8.50 8.62 2.99
N GLN A 248 7.53 7.92 3.58
CA GLN A 248 7.42 6.46 3.49
C GLN A 248 7.15 6.01 2.04
N ARG A 249 6.32 6.76 1.33
CA ARG A 249 6.00 6.54 -0.08
C ARG A 249 7.25 6.68 -0.95
N SER A 250 8.00 7.76 -0.77
CA SER A 250 9.25 7.99 -1.48
C SER A 250 10.29 6.90 -1.19
N SER A 251 10.42 6.46 0.07
CA SER A 251 11.30 5.34 0.43
C SER A 251 10.88 4.04 -0.26
N PHE A 252 9.58 3.74 -0.30
CA PHE A 252 9.07 2.55 -0.99
C PHE A 252 9.31 2.61 -2.50
N VAL A 253 8.97 3.72 -3.17
CA VAL A 253 9.18 3.85 -4.62
C VAL A 253 10.67 3.86 -4.97
N GLY A 254 11.50 4.55 -4.18
CA GLY A 254 12.96 4.51 -4.34
C GLY A 254 13.51 3.09 -4.28
N PHE A 255 13.01 2.29 -3.34
CA PHE A 255 13.33 0.86 -3.28
C PHE A 255 12.92 0.12 -4.56
N LEU A 256 11.67 0.28 -5.04
CA LEU A 256 11.21 -0.38 -6.26
C LEU A 256 12.11 -0.08 -7.47
N ILE A 257 12.43 1.20 -7.68
CA ILE A 257 13.26 1.65 -8.80
C ILE A 257 14.65 1.02 -8.72
N ILE A 258 15.27 1.04 -7.56
CA ILE A 258 16.61 0.49 -7.40
C ILE A 258 16.63 -1.01 -7.65
N GLN A 259 15.60 -1.74 -7.22
CA GLN A 259 15.49 -3.16 -7.55
C GLN A 259 15.35 -3.40 -9.05
N MET A 260 14.57 -2.56 -9.75
CA MET A 260 14.45 -2.62 -11.21
C MET A 260 15.77 -2.28 -11.92
N LEU A 261 16.53 -1.29 -11.45
CA LEU A 261 17.78 -0.88 -12.09
C LEU A 261 18.94 -1.83 -11.79
N ARG A 262 18.97 -2.49 -10.62
CA ARG A 262 20.10 -3.33 -10.22
C ARG A 262 20.05 -4.79 -10.69
N ASN A 263 19.00 -5.16 -11.42
CA ASN A 263 18.87 -6.53 -11.91
C ASN A 263 19.88 -6.79 -13.06
N PRO A 264 20.41 -8.03 -13.22
CA PRO A 264 21.48 -8.30 -14.17
C PRO A 264 21.13 -7.97 -15.62
N ASP A 265 19.89 -8.22 -16.03
CA ASP A 265 19.42 -7.98 -17.40
C ASP A 265 19.43 -6.49 -17.75
N PHE A 266 19.00 -5.62 -16.83
CA PHE A 266 19.09 -4.17 -17.00
C PHE A 266 20.54 -3.68 -17.06
N ILE A 267 21.41 -4.20 -16.18
CA ILE A 267 22.83 -3.84 -16.15
C ILE A 267 23.50 -4.21 -17.48
N GLU A 268 23.31 -5.45 -17.94
CA GLU A 268 23.87 -5.94 -19.20
C GLU A 268 23.34 -5.15 -20.40
N GLY A 269 22.03 -4.85 -20.43
CA GLY A 269 21.43 -4.01 -21.47
C GLY A 269 22.01 -2.60 -21.49
N SER A 270 22.16 -1.98 -20.31
CA SER A 270 22.74 -0.64 -20.16
C SER A 270 24.20 -0.60 -20.62
N GLN A 271 25.01 -1.59 -20.22
CA GLN A 271 26.41 -1.69 -20.62
C GLN A 271 26.55 -1.86 -22.15
N LYS A 272 25.70 -2.68 -22.78
CA LYS A 272 25.67 -2.84 -24.24
C LYS A 272 25.32 -1.54 -24.95
N ALA A 273 24.34 -0.79 -24.43
CA ALA A 273 23.93 0.50 -24.99
C ALA A 273 25.01 1.58 -24.85
N LEU A 274 25.80 1.55 -23.77
CA LEU A 274 26.89 2.49 -23.52
C LEU A 274 28.19 2.13 -24.24
N ALA A 275 28.36 0.87 -24.67
CA ALA A 275 29.60 0.39 -25.27
C ALA A 275 30.11 1.24 -26.45
N PRO A 276 29.26 1.71 -27.40
CA PRO A 276 29.73 2.57 -28.49
C PRO A 276 30.31 3.91 -27.99
N VAL A 277 29.64 4.57 -27.04
CA VAL A 277 30.06 5.85 -26.47
C VAL A 277 31.38 5.71 -25.70
N ILE A 278 31.53 4.61 -24.98
CA ILE A 278 32.75 4.27 -24.25
C ILE A 278 33.92 4.00 -25.23
N ALA A 279 33.65 3.32 -26.34
CA ALA A 279 34.62 3.06 -27.38
C ALA A 279 35.08 4.35 -28.09
N GLU A 280 34.16 5.25 -28.43
CA GLU A 280 34.47 6.58 -28.99
C GLU A 280 35.36 7.42 -28.05
N SER A 281 35.23 7.22 -26.74
CA SER A 281 36.04 7.87 -25.72
C SER A 281 37.41 7.19 -25.48
N GLY A 282 37.77 6.18 -26.27
CA GLY A 282 39.05 5.46 -26.16
C GLY A 282 39.09 4.37 -25.07
N HIS A 283 37.94 3.94 -24.54
CA HIS A 283 37.84 3.01 -23.41
C HIS A 283 37.09 1.71 -23.74
N GLY A 284 36.91 1.37 -25.02
CA GLY A 284 36.06 0.26 -25.47
C GLY A 284 36.39 -1.11 -24.86
N ASP A 285 37.66 -1.36 -24.54
CA ASP A 285 38.14 -2.62 -23.96
C ASP A 285 38.22 -2.60 -22.42
N ASP A 286 37.85 -1.51 -21.75
CA ASP A 286 37.90 -1.40 -20.28
C ASP A 286 36.55 -1.77 -19.64
N PRO A 287 36.37 -2.99 -19.10
CA PRO A 287 35.13 -3.40 -18.43
C PRO A 287 34.84 -2.57 -17.17
N THR A 288 35.85 -1.91 -16.60
CA THR A 288 35.70 -1.02 -15.45
C THR A 288 34.95 0.25 -15.85
N MET A 289 35.19 0.75 -17.07
CA MET A 289 34.54 1.95 -17.58
C MET A 289 33.06 1.71 -17.87
N ALA A 290 32.70 0.55 -18.43
CA ALA A 290 31.29 0.16 -18.61
C ALA A 290 30.53 0.12 -17.28
N ARG A 291 31.14 -0.47 -16.24
CA ARG A 291 30.56 -0.47 -14.90
C ARG A 291 30.44 0.94 -14.32
N ARG A 292 31.51 1.74 -14.37
CA ARG A 292 31.49 3.13 -13.84
C ARG A 292 30.44 3.99 -14.54
N ALA A 293 30.34 3.88 -15.86
CA ALA A 293 29.34 4.59 -16.65
C ALA A 293 27.91 4.22 -16.22
N TYR A 294 27.64 2.93 -16.02
CA TYR A 294 26.37 2.48 -15.43
C TYR A 294 26.14 3.06 -14.02
N GLU A 295 27.16 3.10 -13.16
CA GLU A 295 27.03 3.63 -11.79
C GLU A 295 26.72 5.14 -11.77
N THR A 296 27.06 5.90 -12.82
CA THR A 296 26.67 7.32 -12.92
C THR A 296 25.16 7.53 -13.04
N LEU A 297 24.39 6.52 -13.47
CA LEU A 297 22.93 6.58 -13.51
C LEU A 297 22.35 6.86 -12.11
N PHE A 298 23.04 6.40 -11.06
CA PHE A 298 22.62 6.56 -9.66
C PHE A 298 22.83 7.99 -9.13
N GLN A 299 23.47 8.85 -9.92
CA GLN A 299 23.66 10.27 -9.63
C GLN A 299 22.73 11.17 -10.45
N ASN A 300 21.94 10.60 -11.37
CA ASN A 300 21.08 11.34 -12.27
C ASN A 300 19.65 11.45 -11.70
N ASN A 301 19.34 12.57 -11.05
CA ASN A 301 18.01 12.83 -10.49
C ASN A 301 16.90 12.86 -11.54
N GLU A 302 17.17 13.30 -12.77
CA GLU A 302 16.16 13.33 -13.84
C GLU A 302 15.76 11.91 -14.27
N LEU A 303 16.75 11.01 -14.34
CA LEU A 303 16.48 9.60 -14.61
C LEU A 303 15.58 9.00 -13.53
N TYR A 304 15.92 9.20 -12.25
CA TYR A 304 15.09 8.73 -11.15
C TYR A 304 13.69 9.31 -11.19
N ASP A 305 13.53 10.60 -11.48
CA ASP A 305 12.21 11.22 -11.59
C ASP A 305 11.38 10.60 -12.72
N ARG A 306 11.99 10.26 -13.86
CA ARG A 306 11.29 9.56 -14.97
C ARG A 306 10.73 8.20 -14.56
N PHE A 307 11.45 7.43 -13.73
CA PHE A 307 10.96 6.16 -13.21
C PHE A 307 9.98 6.34 -12.03
N ALA A 308 10.27 7.28 -11.14
CA ALA A 308 9.54 7.47 -9.89
C ALA A 308 8.20 8.15 -10.09
N ARG A 309 8.15 9.21 -10.89
CA ARG A 309 6.96 10.05 -11.03
C ARG A 309 5.75 9.24 -11.51
N PRO A 310 5.82 8.38 -12.54
CA PRO A 310 4.67 7.57 -12.92
C PRO A 310 4.17 6.68 -11.79
N ILE A 311 5.07 6.03 -11.04
CA ILE A 311 4.70 5.16 -9.92
C ILE A 311 4.08 5.99 -8.78
N MET A 312 4.69 7.13 -8.42
CA MET A 312 4.24 8.00 -7.33
C MET A 312 2.84 8.58 -7.54
N TRP A 313 2.42 8.75 -8.80
CA TRP A 313 1.15 9.36 -9.19
C TRP A 313 0.14 8.37 -9.78
N SER A 314 0.51 7.09 -9.87
CA SER A 314 -0.45 6.03 -10.18
C SER A 314 -1.28 5.71 -8.95
N ARG A 315 -2.55 5.32 -9.13
CA ARG A 315 -3.27 4.64 -8.06
C ARG A 315 -2.62 3.30 -7.77
N TRP A 316 -2.61 2.90 -6.50
CA TRP A 316 -1.95 1.67 -6.05
C TRP A 316 -2.96 0.61 -5.65
N ALA A 317 -2.59 -0.66 -5.86
CA ALA A 317 -3.29 -1.79 -5.29
C ALA A 317 -2.32 -2.77 -4.62
N ILE A 318 -2.76 -3.35 -3.51
CA ILE A 318 -2.16 -4.52 -2.90
C ILE A 318 -3.08 -5.71 -3.17
N VAL A 319 -2.68 -6.54 -4.13
CA VAL A 319 -3.40 -7.75 -4.52
C VAL A 319 -2.94 -8.90 -3.64
N LYS A 320 -3.86 -9.52 -2.90
CA LYS A 320 -3.59 -10.63 -1.98
C LYS A 320 -4.23 -11.93 -2.47
N SER A 321 -3.50 -13.03 -2.32
CA SER A 321 -3.99 -14.39 -2.56
C SER A 321 -4.03 -15.15 -1.23
N GLU A 322 -5.03 -16.02 -1.07
CA GLU A 322 -5.12 -16.92 0.08
C GLU A 322 -3.99 -17.96 0.10
N LYS A 323 -3.53 -18.37 -1.09
CA LYS A 323 -2.45 -19.35 -1.29
C LYS A 323 -1.15 -18.67 -1.76
N PRO A 324 0.02 -19.23 -1.45
CA PRO A 324 1.31 -18.67 -1.85
C PRO A 324 1.62 -18.93 -3.34
N VAL A 325 0.88 -18.27 -4.23
CA VAL A 325 0.91 -18.50 -5.69
C VAL A 325 1.81 -17.53 -6.44
N PHE A 326 2.19 -16.41 -5.84
CA PHE A 326 3.05 -15.44 -6.52
C PHE A 326 4.51 -15.88 -6.50
N VAL A 327 5.23 -15.54 -7.57
CA VAL A 327 6.64 -15.82 -7.73
C VAL A 327 7.43 -14.51 -7.78
N LEU A 328 8.71 -14.57 -7.41
CA LEU A 328 9.63 -13.45 -7.51
C LEU A 328 10.57 -13.68 -8.69
N PRO A 329 10.41 -12.95 -9.81
CA PRO A 329 11.30 -13.07 -10.95
C PRO A 329 12.69 -12.53 -10.60
N ASP A 330 13.72 -13.01 -11.31
CA ASP A 330 15.08 -12.47 -11.23
C ASP A 330 15.18 -10.99 -11.64
N ARG A 331 14.21 -10.49 -12.42
CA ARG A 331 14.01 -9.08 -12.74
C ARG A 331 13.29 -8.26 -11.65
N PHE A 332 12.97 -8.88 -10.51
CA PHE A 332 12.22 -8.32 -9.38
C PHE A 332 10.76 -7.95 -9.66
N SER A 333 10.41 -7.45 -10.84
CA SER A 333 9.06 -7.04 -11.22
C SER A 333 8.74 -7.38 -12.68
N VAL A 334 7.46 -7.36 -13.04
CA VAL A 334 7.02 -7.10 -14.42
C VAL A 334 6.73 -5.63 -14.54
N ASN A 335 7.26 -4.97 -15.56
CA ASN A 335 7.03 -3.56 -15.78
C ASN A 335 6.98 -3.22 -17.28
N ARG A 336 6.22 -2.17 -17.62
CA ARG A 336 6.11 -1.66 -18.99
C ARG A 336 5.70 -0.19 -18.97
N ASP A 337 6.24 0.59 -19.88
CA ASP A 337 5.70 1.92 -20.19
C ASP A 337 4.53 1.77 -21.17
N LEU A 338 3.34 2.22 -20.76
CA LEU A 338 2.11 2.15 -21.58
C LEU A 338 1.83 3.47 -22.31
N GLY A 339 2.84 4.33 -22.48
CA GLY A 339 2.75 5.62 -23.16
C GLY A 339 2.35 6.77 -22.23
N ASP A 340 1.65 6.46 -21.14
CA ASP A 340 1.38 7.38 -20.04
C ASP A 340 2.28 7.09 -18.82
N GLY A 341 3.37 6.34 -19.00
CA GLY A 341 4.37 6.09 -17.97
C GLY A 341 4.37 4.67 -17.42
N LEU A 342 5.36 4.44 -16.57
CA LEU A 342 5.72 3.11 -16.09
C LEU A 342 4.63 2.47 -15.21
N ARG A 343 4.18 1.29 -15.61
CA ARG A 343 3.34 0.40 -14.80
C ARG A 343 4.12 -0.81 -14.33
N VAL A 344 3.84 -1.25 -13.10
CA VAL A 344 4.61 -2.30 -12.42
C VAL A 344 3.71 -3.26 -11.65
N ILE A 345 4.08 -4.53 -11.68
CA ILE A 345 3.61 -5.57 -10.74
C ILE A 345 4.85 -6.07 -9.99
N VAL A 346 4.85 -5.86 -8.68
CA VAL A 346 5.96 -6.20 -7.79
C VAL A 346 5.47 -7.21 -6.75
N PRO A 347 5.95 -8.46 -6.78
CA PRO A 347 5.60 -9.46 -5.79
C PRO A 347 6.36 -9.14 -4.48
N LEU A 348 5.63 -8.69 -3.47
CA LEU A 348 6.20 -8.33 -2.16
C LEU A 348 6.39 -9.56 -1.27
N THR A 349 5.46 -10.52 -1.36
CA THR A 349 5.50 -11.83 -0.69
C THR A 349 4.92 -12.89 -1.63
N PRO A 350 5.03 -14.20 -1.34
CA PRO A 350 4.32 -15.23 -2.09
C PRO A 350 2.80 -15.07 -2.16
N ARG A 351 2.21 -14.24 -1.30
CA ARG A 351 0.76 -14.02 -1.18
C ARG A 351 0.32 -12.59 -1.47
N ALA A 352 1.23 -11.65 -1.73
CA ALA A 352 0.88 -10.26 -1.95
C ALA A 352 1.74 -9.62 -3.05
N CYS A 353 1.08 -8.96 -3.99
CA CYS A 353 1.71 -8.11 -5.01
C CYS A 353 1.30 -6.65 -4.80
N PHE A 354 2.28 -5.75 -4.97
CA PHE A 354 2.04 -4.35 -5.24
C PHE A 354 1.82 -4.13 -6.73
N VAL A 355 0.84 -3.31 -7.09
CA VAL A 355 0.46 -3.04 -8.47
C VAL A 355 0.18 -1.55 -8.63
N THR A 356 0.70 -0.94 -9.70
CA THR A 356 0.23 0.37 -10.15
C THR A 356 -0.90 0.21 -11.15
N LEU A 357 -2.02 0.89 -10.90
CA LEU A 357 -3.20 0.86 -11.76
C LEU A 357 -3.07 1.86 -12.92
N LEU A 358 -3.94 1.72 -13.92
CA LEU A 358 -3.96 2.60 -15.09
C LEU A 358 -4.37 4.03 -14.72
N ASP A 359 -5.29 4.18 -13.77
CA ASP A 359 -5.72 5.47 -13.26
C ASP A 359 -4.59 6.24 -12.56
N ARG A 360 -4.59 7.55 -12.76
CA ARG A 360 -3.73 8.49 -12.05
C ARG A 360 -4.47 9.19 -10.93
N GLU A 361 -3.71 9.62 -9.96
CA GLU A 361 -4.19 10.44 -8.85
C GLU A 361 -4.14 11.93 -9.22
N GLU A 362 -5.27 12.62 -9.09
CA GLU A 362 -5.34 14.09 -9.23
C GLU A 362 -4.83 14.80 -7.97
N GLU A 363 -5.20 14.24 -6.81
CA GLU A 363 -4.61 14.54 -5.51
C GLU A 363 -3.85 13.32 -5.04
N LYS A 364 -2.66 13.51 -4.48
CA LYS A 364 -1.85 12.43 -3.87
C LYS A 364 -2.67 11.71 -2.80
N ASP A 365 -3.32 10.63 -3.20
CA ASP A 365 -4.06 9.76 -2.31
C ASP A 365 -3.08 8.74 -1.73
N ILE A 366 -3.38 8.34 -0.50
CA ILE A 366 -2.41 7.75 0.41
C ILE A 366 -2.76 6.29 0.71
N ILE A 367 -3.87 5.82 0.15
CA ILE A 367 -4.51 4.56 0.52
C ILE A 367 -4.54 3.64 -0.70
N PRO A 368 -3.68 2.62 -0.75
CA PRO A 368 -3.77 1.59 -1.78
C PRO A 368 -5.11 0.85 -1.70
N HIS A 369 -5.66 0.47 -2.85
CA HIS A 369 -6.76 -0.47 -2.91
C HIS A 369 -6.31 -1.85 -2.43
N HIS A 370 -7.11 -2.48 -1.57
CA HIS A 370 -6.84 -3.84 -1.11
C HIS A 370 -7.76 -4.82 -1.83
N LEU A 371 -7.16 -5.67 -2.67
CA LEU A 371 -7.87 -6.63 -3.49
C LEU A 371 -7.51 -8.07 -3.08
N PRO A 372 -8.40 -8.80 -2.39
CA PRO A 372 -8.31 -10.25 -2.31
C PRO A 372 -8.65 -10.84 -3.68
N ALA A 373 -7.63 -11.28 -4.42
CA ALA A 373 -7.79 -11.90 -5.72
C ALA A 373 -8.42 -13.28 -5.57
N ASP A 374 -9.33 -13.60 -6.48
CA ASP A 374 -9.76 -14.99 -6.66
C ASP A 374 -8.61 -15.83 -7.24
N GLN A 375 -8.83 -17.14 -7.29
CA GLN A 375 -7.82 -18.08 -7.78
C GLN A 375 -7.44 -17.83 -9.25
N SER A 376 -8.37 -17.37 -10.08
CA SER A 376 -8.13 -17.12 -11.50
C SER A 376 -7.21 -15.92 -11.70
N LEU A 377 -7.54 -14.78 -11.09
CA LEU A 377 -6.75 -13.56 -11.14
C LEU A 377 -5.36 -13.78 -10.53
N ALA A 378 -5.27 -14.45 -9.39
CA ALA A 378 -3.99 -14.71 -8.74
C ALA A 378 -3.06 -15.57 -9.61
N ARG A 379 -3.61 -16.56 -10.34
CA ARG A 379 -2.87 -17.39 -11.29
C ARG A 379 -2.43 -16.62 -12.53
N ARG A 380 -3.26 -15.75 -13.09
CA ARG A 380 -2.87 -14.88 -14.21
C ARG A 380 -1.73 -13.93 -13.83
N ILE A 381 -1.77 -13.34 -12.63
CA ILE A 381 -0.66 -12.54 -12.10
C ILE A 381 0.61 -13.39 -11.98
N SER A 382 0.49 -14.60 -11.42
CA SER A 382 1.63 -15.52 -11.30
C SER A 382 2.22 -15.89 -12.66
N ALA A 383 1.40 -16.26 -13.65
CA ALA A 383 1.84 -16.59 -15.00
C ALA A 383 2.57 -15.42 -15.66
N THR A 384 2.06 -14.19 -15.50
CA THR A 384 2.69 -12.97 -16.03
C THR A 384 4.03 -12.69 -15.34
N LEU A 385 4.14 -12.92 -14.03
CA LEU A 385 5.41 -12.82 -13.29
C LEU A 385 6.43 -13.88 -13.73
N ILE A 386 5.99 -15.09 -14.06
CA ILE A 386 6.84 -16.17 -14.59
C ILE A 386 7.35 -15.80 -15.98
N GLU A 387 6.49 -15.31 -16.88
CA GLU A 387 6.88 -14.87 -18.23
C GLU A 387 7.82 -13.66 -18.18
N GLY A 388 7.62 -12.76 -17.21
CA GLY A 388 8.51 -11.62 -16.99
C GLY A 388 9.90 -11.99 -16.47
N ALA A 389 10.12 -13.22 -15.99
CA ALA A 389 11.43 -13.67 -15.54
C ALA A 389 12.40 -13.77 -16.72
N GLY A 390 13.63 -13.28 -16.56
CA GLY A 390 14.65 -13.34 -17.61
C GLY A 390 15.21 -14.74 -17.78
N SER A 391 15.62 -15.38 -16.67
CA SER A 391 16.26 -16.70 -16.69
C SER A 391 15.80 -17.61 -15.56
N GLU A 392 15.29 -17.06 -14.47
CA GLU A 392 14.88 -17.81 -13.30
C GLU A 392 13.92 -17.01 -12.42
N PHE A 393 13.17 -17.71 -11.59
CA PHE A 393 12.37 -17.10 -10.54
C PHE A 393 12.44 -17.94 -9.27
N VAL A 394 11.98 -17.36 -8.17
CA VAL A 394 11.85 -18.06 -6.89
C VAL A 394 10.41 -18.06 -6.41
N SER A 395 10.03 -19.10 -5.67
CA SER A 395 8.68 -19.24 -5.12
C SER A 395 8.73 -19.77 -3.70
N HIS A 396 7.56 -19.73 -3.04
CA HIS A 396 7.31 -20.48 -1.81
C HIS A 396 7.45 -21.99 -2.04
N LEU A 397 7.69 -22.74 -0.95
CA LEU A 397 7.85 -24.21 -0.99
C LEU A 397 6.57 -24.94 -1.43
N ASP A 398 5.41 -24.36 -1.11
CA ASP A 398 4.08 -24.91 -1.48
C ASP A 398 3.59 -24.44 -2.85
N PHE A 399 4.42 -23.72 -3.61
CA PHE A 399 4.03 -23.25 -4.94
C PHE A 399 3.92 -24.42 -5.91
N VAL A 400 2.83 -24.46 -6.66
CA VAL A 400 2.59 -25.45 -7.71
C VAL A 400 2.33 -24.69 -9.00
N PRO A 401 3.19 -24.83 -10.04
CA PRO A 401 2.94 -24.21 -11.33
C PRO A 401 1.70 -24.84 -11.97
N ASP A 402 0.95 -24.03 -12.71
CA ASP A 402 -0.16 -24.51 -13.53
C ASP A 402 0.00 -24.06 -14.98
N GLN A 403 -0.98 -24.41 -15.82
CA GLN A 403 -0.97 -24.13 -17.26
C GLN A 403 -1.63 -22.80 -17.62
N THR A 404 -1.83 -21.90 -16.64
CA THR A 404 -2.40 -20.58 -16.90
C THR A 404 -1.47 -19.83 -17.83
N LYS A 405 -2.01 -19.33 -18.94
CA LYS A 405 -1.24 -18.49 -19.88
C LYS A 405 -1.05 -17.12 -19.26
N ALA A 406 0.14 -16.56 -19.47
CA ALA A 406 0.37 -15.16 -19.20
C ALA A 406 -0.46 -14.29 -20.14
N VAL A 407 -0.71 -13.07 -19.70
CA VAL A 407 -1.48 -12.06 -20.43
C VAL A 407 -0.63 -10.80 -20.54
N GLU A 408 -0.95 -9.94 -21.51
CA GLU A 408 -0.29 -8.64 -21.62
C GLU A 408 -0.51 -7.83 -20.33
N LEU A 409 0.49 -7.05 -19.94
CA LEU A 409 0.44 -6.30 -18.68
C LEU A 409 -0.77 -5.37 -18.63
N GLU A 410 -1.10 -4.70 -19.73
CA GLU A 410 -2.24 -3.77 -19.81
C GLU A 410 -3.58 -4.48 -19.55
N ASP A 411 -3.80 -5.65 -20.17
CA ASP A 411 -5.00 -6.46 -19.96
C ASP A 411 -5.13 -6.89 -18.49
N LEU A 412 -4.02 -7.31 -17.88
CA LEU A 412 -4.00 -7.70 -16.48
C LEU A 412 -4.30 -6.53 -15.53
N LEU A 413 -3.84 -5.33 -15.86
CA LEU A 413 -4.13 -4.14 -15.06
C LEU A 413 -5.61 -3.75 -15.17
N ASN A 414 -6.21 -3.89 -16.35
CA ASN A 414 -7.65 -3.71 -16.55
C ASN A 414 -8.45 -4.72 -15.70
N ASP A 415 -8.08 -6.01 -15.73
CA ASP A 415 -8.71 -7.05 -14.89
C ASP A 415 -8.67 -6.70 -13.40
N ILE A 416 -7.53 -6.19 -12.91
CA ILE A 416 -7.36 -5.78 -11.51
C ILE A 416 -8.25 -4.58 -11.18
N ALA A 417 -8.30 -3.58 -12.06
CA ALA A 417 -9.14 -2.39 -11.87
C ALA A 417 -10.64 -2.73 -11.86
N ASP A 418 -11.08 -3.63 -12.75
CA ASP A 418 -12.45 -4.13 -12.79
C ASP A 418 -12.81 -4.88 -11.52
N ALA A 419 -11.94 -5.78 -11.05
CA ALA A 419 -12.15 -6.52 -9.80
C ALA A 419 -12.24 -5.59 -8.57
N ILE A 420 -11.48 -4.50 -8.55
CA ILE A 420 -11.60 -3.44 -7.52
C ILE A 420 -12.96 -2.75 -7.63
N THR A 421 -13.37 -2.35 -8.84
CA THR A 421 -14.64 -1.64 -9.09
C THR A 421 -15.85 -2.47 -8.69
N VAL A 422 -15.88 -3.76 -9.04
CA VAL A 422 -16.94 -4.69 -8.66
C VAL A 422 -17.05 -4.78 -7.14
N ARG A 423 -15.94 -4.95 -6.42
CA ARG A 423 -15.94 -5.01 -4.95
C ARG A 423 -16.39 -3.72 -4.28
N VAL A 424 -16.04 -2.57 -4.85
CA VAL A 424 -16.51 -1.27 -4.33
C VAL A 424 -18.02 -1.17 -4.47
N ARG A 425 -18.58 -1.62 -5.61
CA ARG A 425 -20.03 -1.67 -5.84
C ARG A 425 -20.76 -2.67 -4.95
N GLU A 426 -20.16 -3.80 -4.62
CA GLU A 426 -20.75 -4.79 -3.71
C GLU A 426 -20.77 -4.32 -2.24
N ARG A 427 -19.92 -3.35 -1.88
CA ARG A 427 -19.84 -2.79 -0.52
C ARG A 427 -20.70 -1.55 -0.29
N GLY A 428 -21.09 -0.84 -1.35
CA GLY A 428 -21.92 0.37 -1.30
C GLY A 428 -23.39 0.09 -1.57
#